data_AF-A0AA40CNK8-F1
#
_entry.id   AF-A0AA40CNK8-F1
#
_cell.length_a   1.000
_cell.length_b   1.000
_cell.length_c   1.000
_cell.angle_alpha   90.00
_cell.angle_beta   90.00
_cell.angle_gamma   90.00
#
_symmetry.space_group_name_H-M   'P 1'
#
loop_
_entity.id
_entity.type
_entity.pdbx_description
1 polymer ?
#
loop_
_entity_poly.entity_id
_entity_poly.type
_entity_poly.pdbx_seq_one_letter_code
_entity_poly.pdbx_strand_id
1 'polypeptide(L)'
;MTEQPRVPAGSLAFLEIPAGMMDDDTDTFAGVAAKEIKEETGLTVHRNELKDLTALALNKVKNPTGEELKNAMYPSPGACDEYIALFLWEKVLNRQLMEQLKGSLSGLKSQGEKIRIRLIEYEELWSYGARDAKTLAAWALYESLKRSEALSS
;
A
#
# COMPACT_ATOMS: atom_id res chain seq x y z
N MET A 1 0.01 -5.03 -7.73
CA MET A 1 -1.34 -4.52 -7.44
C MET A 1 -2.26 -5.68 -7.08
N THR A 2 -3.37 -5.38 -6.43
CA THR A 2 -4.49 -6.28 -6.16
C THR A 2 -5.69 -5.86 -7.02
N GLU A 3 -6.45 -6.84 -7.49
CA GLU A 3 -7.73 -6.67 -8.17
C GLU A 3 -8.81 -7.25 -7.26
N GLN A 4 -9.73 -6.41 -6.80
CA GLN A 4 -10.77 -6.79 -5.85
C GLN A 4 -12.07 -5.97 -6.04
N PRO A 5 -13.23 -6.47 -5.57
CA PRO A 5 -14.48 -5.72 -5.63
C PRO A 5 -14.46 -4.49 -4.71
N ARG A 6 -14.86 -3.34 -5.24
CA ARG A 6 -15.16 -2.11 -4.49
C ARG A 6 -16.59 -1.70 -4.79
N VAL A 7 -17.53 -2.30 -4.04
CA VAL A 7 -18.98 -2.06 -4.19
C VAL A 7 -19.35 -0.57 -4.11
N PRO A 8 -18.80 0.24 -3.17
CA PRO A 8 -19.10 1.67 -3.12
C PRO A 8 -18.72 2.44 -4.39
N ALA A 9 -17.69 1.97 -5.11
CA ALA A 9 -17.24 2.54 -6.38
C ALA A 9 -17.94 1.91 -7.60
N GLY A 10 -18.87 0.97 -7.39
CA GLY A 10 -19.55 0.25 -8.48
C GLY A 10 -18.63 -0.67 -9.29
N SER A 11 -17.51 -1.12 -8.72
CA SER A 11 -16.53 -1.96 -9.42
C SER A 11 -16.42 -3.35 -8.80
N LEU A 12 -16.35 -4.38 -9.64
CA LEU A 12 -16.08 -5.77 -9.22
C LEU A 12 -14.61 -6.19 -9.43
N ALA A 13 -13.81 -5.34 -10.06
CA ALA A 13 -12.41 -5.58 -10.41
C ALA A 13 -11.63 -4.27 -10.32
N PHE A 14 -11.66 -3.64 -9.14
CA PHE A 14 -10.94 -2.40 -8.87
C PHE A 14 -9.46 -2.71 -8.68
N LEU A 15 -8.59 -1.92 -9.32
CA LEU A 15 -7.15 -2.06 -9.22
C LEU A 15 -6.59 -1.08 -8.20
N GLU A 16 -5.84 -1.61 -7.24
CA GLU A 16 -5.21 -0.85 -6.18
C GLU A 16 -3.94 -1.54 -5.65
N ILE A 17 -3.20 -0.88 -4.78
CA ILE A 17 -2.13 -1.53 -4.00
C ILE A 17 -2.73 -2.34 -2.83
N PRO A 18 -2.02 -3.38 -2.36
CA PRO A 18 -2.40 -4.10 -1.14
C PRO A 18 -2.66 -3.15 0.03
N ALA A 19 -3.71 -3.40 0.80
CA ALA A 19 -4.07 -2.58 1.96
C ALA A 19 -4.99 -3.34 2.90
N GLY A 20 -4.87 -3.07 4.20
CA GLY A 20 -5.82 -3.56 5.18
C GLY A 20 -5.91 -2.65 6.39
N MET A 21 -6.95 -2.88 7.19
CA MET A 21 -7.24 -2.07 8.36
C MET A 21 -6.33 -2.46 9.52
N MET A 22 -6.02 -1.50 10.38
CA MET A 22 -5.34 -1.83 11.63
C MET A 22 -6.34 -2.52 12.56
N ASP A 23 -6.04 -3.76 12.94
CA ASP A 23 -6.73 -4.44 14.03
C ASP A 23 -6.21 -3.89 15.37
N ASP A 24 -7.10 -3.75 16.35
CA ASP A 24 -6.77 -3.26 17.71
C ASP A 24 -5.67 -4.08 18.41
N ASP A 25 -5.43 -5.32 17.95
CA ASP A 25 -4.42 -6.25 18.48
C ASP A 25 -3.01 -6.04 17.90
N THR A 26 -2.85 -5.18 16.88
CA THR A 26 -1.58 -4.99 16.17
C THR A 26 -0.98 -3.62 16.46
N ASP A 27 0.03 -3.58 17.31
CA ASP A 27 0.57 -2.33 17.88
C ASP A 27 1.33 -1.41 16.90
N THR A 28 1.50 -1.80 15.62
CA THR A 28 2.27 -1.02 14.63
C THR A 28 1.75 -1.13 13.20
N PHE A 29 1.72 -0.02 12.47
CA PHE A 29 1.38 0.03 11.04
C PHE A 29 2.20 -0.94 10.17
N ALA A 30 3.51 -1.05 10.42
CA ALA A 30 4.38 -1.98 9.70
C ALA A 30 4.00 -3.45 9.96
N GLY A 31 3.51 -3.76 11.16
CA GLY A 31 3.01 -5.09 11.50
C GLY A 31 1.75 -5.47 10.73
N VAL A 32 0.82 -4.51 10.62
CA VAL A 32 -0.40 -4.67 9.83
C VAL A 32 -0.04 -4.82 8.35
N ALA A 33 0.76 -3.90 7.80
CA ALA A 33 1.18 -3.98 6.40
C ALA A 33 1.85 -5.34 6.05
N ALA A 34 2.71 -5.86 6.92
CA ALA A 34 3.33 -7.17 6.71
C ALA A 34 2.32 -8.34 6.74
N LYS A 35 1.33 -8.29 7.65
CA LYS A 35 0.24 -9.27 7.73
C LYS A 35 -0.63 -9.22 6.47
N GLU A 36 -1.07 -8.04 6.07
CA GLU A 36 -1.93 -7.82 4.90
C GLU A 36 -1.24 -8.25 3.60
N ILE A 37 0.04 -7.91 3.41
CA ILE A 37 0.82 -8.40 2.25
C ILE A 37 0.82 -9.94 2.24
N LYS A 38 0.94 -10.60 3.40
CA LYS A 38 0.92 -12.07 3.45
C LYS A 38 -0.44 -12.64 3.09
N GLU A 39 -1.52 -12.05 3.58
CA GLU A 39 -2.89 -12.51 3.34
C GLU A 39 -3.34 -12.25 1.90
N GLU A 40 -3.07 -11.06 1.37
CA GLU A 40 -3.49 -10.63 0.04
C GLU A 40 -2.55 -11.08 -1.07
N THR A 41 -1.27 -11.36 -0.80
CA THR A 41 -0.31 -11.72 -1.86
C THR A 41 0.42 -13.04 -1.66
N GLY A 42 0.35 -13.62 -0.45
CA GLY A 42 1.13 -14.80 -0.09
C GLY A 42 2.61 -14.52 0.19
N LEU A 43 3.09 -13.29 -0.02
CA LEU A 43 4.47 -12.89 0.22
C LEU A 43 4.72 -12.70 1.71
N THR A 44 5.80 -13.29 2.23
CA THR A 44 6.24 -13.03 3.60
C THR A 44 7.15 -11.82 3.60
N VAL A 45 6.79 -10.79 4.36
CA VAL A 45 7.58 -9.56 4.53
C VAL A 45 7.92 -9.37 6.00
N HIS A 46 9.17 -9.04 6.29
CA HIS A 46 9.55 -8.67 7.66
C HIS A 46 9.33 -7.17 7.88
N ARG A 47 8.85 -6.79 9.08
CA ARG A 47 8.52 -5.40 9.42
C ARG A 47 9.69 -4.43 9.19
N ASN A 48 10.92 -4.89 9.41
CA ASN A 48 12.15 -4.12 9.20
C ASN A 48 12.52 -3.90 7.73
N GLU A 49 11.88 -4.62 6.80
CA GLU A 49 12.05 -4.42 5.34
C GLU A 49 11.07 -3.38 4.79
N LEU A 50 10.10 -2.92 5.60
CA LEU A 50 9.14 -1.90 5.22
C LEU A 50 9.69 -0.50 5.49
N LYS A 51 9.75 0.33 4.45
CA LYS A 51 10.09 1.76 4.56
C LYS A 51 8.80 2.57 4.60
N ASP A 52 8.58 3.33 5.68
CA ASP A 52 7.41 4.21 5.83
C ASP A 52 7.59 5.48 4.98
N LEU A 53 6.96 5.53 3.80
CA LEU A 53 7.05 6.66 2.88
C LEU A 53 6.38 7.91 3.45
N THR A 54 5.28 7.74 4.18
CA THR A 54 4.53 8.83 4.80
C THR A 54 5.35 9.51 5.89
N ALA A 55 5.96 8.74 6.80
CA ALA A 55 6.85 9.28 7.82
C ALA A 55 8.09 9.94 7.20
N LEU A 56 8.71 9.32 6.19
CA LEU A 56 9.87 9.91 5.50
C LEU A 56 9.55 11.25 4.84
N ALA A 57 8.37 11.39 4.24
CA ALA A 57 7.91 12.64 3.64
C ALA A 57 7.65 13.72 4.71
N LEU A 58 7.02 13.34 5.82
CA LEU A 58 6.64 14.27 6.90
C LEU A 58 7.81 14.67 7.79
N ASN A 59 8.92 13.92 7.81
CA ASN A 59 10.15 14.30 8.53
C ASN A 59 10.66 15.71 8.16
N LYS A 60 10.34 16.20 6.95
CA LYS A 60 10.73 17.54 6.49
C LYS A 60 9.71 18.64 6.82
N VAL A 61 8.52 18.27 7.29
CA VAL A 61 7.41 19.17 7.55
C VAL A 61 7.24 19.32 9.06
N LYS A 62 7.64 20.46 9.62
CA LYS A 62 7.26 20.80 11.00
C LYS A 62 5.74 20.99 11.02
N ASN A 63 5.06 20.32 11.95
CA ASN A 63 3.62 20.45 12.16
C ASN A 63 3.25 21.94 12.27
N PRO A 64 2.63 22.54 11.23
CA PRO A 64 2.47 23.98 11.16
C PRO A 64 1.31 24.47 12.04
N THR A 65 0.39 23.58 12.42
CA THR A 65 -0.82 23.91 13.18
C THR A 65 -0.72 23.52 14.64
N GLY A 66 0.21 22.62 15.00
CA GLY A 66 0.33 22.05 16.34
C GLY A 66 -0.75 21.01 16.65
N GLU A 67 -1.54 20.60 15.65
CA GLU A 67 -2.61 19.62 15.78
C GLU A 67 -2.07 18.19 15.78
N GLU A 68 -2.65 17.28 16.56
CA GLU A 68 -2.23 15.88 16.64
C GLU A 68 -2.76 15.04 15.46
N LEU A 69 -2.32 15.35 14.24
CA LEU A 69 -2.61 14.55 13.06
C LEU A 69 -1.68 13.33 12.97
N LYS A 70 -2.19 12.23 12.40
CA LYS A 70 -1.37 11.04 12.15
C LYS A 70 -0.38 11.32 11.02
N ASN A 71 0.81 10.73 11.11
CA ASN A 71 1.83 10.79 10.06
C ASN A 71 1.45 9.88 8.87
N ALA A 72 0.38 10.23 8.17
CA ALA A 72 -0.26 9.40 7.17
C ALA A 72 -0.93 10.27 6.08
N MET A 73 -1.29 9.65 4.96
CA MET A 73 -2.07 10.29 3.91
C MET A 73 -3.56 10.22 4.28
N TYR A 74 -4.25 11.36 4.21
CA TYR A 74 -5.70 11.44 4.36
C TYR A 74 -6.36 11.45 2.97
N PRO A 75 -7.21 10.46 2.60
CA PRO A 75 -7.76 10.36 1.25
C PRO A 75 -8.82 11.42 0.96
N SER A 76 -9.61 11.81 1.97
CA SER A 76 -10.66 12.83 1.83
C SER A 76 -10.94 13.55 3.16
N PRO A 77 -10.03 14.41 3.64
CA PRO A 77 -10.11 15.04 4.97
C PRO A 77 -11.30 15.99 5.15
N GLY A 78 -12.03 16.33 4.08
CA GLY A 78 -13.29 17.06 4.15
C GLY A 78 -14.52 16.18 4.41
N ALA A 79 -14.38 14.86 4.34
CA ALA A 79 -15.48 13.90 4.45
C ALA A 79 -15.28 12.88 5.58
N CYS A 80 -14.06 12.33 5.73
CA CYS A 80 -13.72 11.37 6.77
C CYS A 80 -12.35 11.69 7.40
N ASP A 81 -12.16 11.20 8.63
CA ASP A 81 -10.90 11.23 9.35
C ASP A 81 -10.03 9.99 9.06
N GLU A 82 -10.39 9.20 8.05
CA GLU A 82 -9.60 8.06 7.58
C GLU A 82 -8.18 8.52 7.22
N TYR A 83 -7.20 7.69 7.59
CA TYR A 83 -5.80 7.92 7.25
C TYR A 83 -5.12 6.61 6.89
N ILE A 84 -4.16 6.70 5.96
CA ILE A 84 -3.45 5.55 5.40
C ILE A 84 -1.95 5.84 5.46
N ALA A 85 -1.22 5.05 6.24
CA ALA A 85 0.23 5.04 6.20
C ALA A 85 0.70 4.22 4.99
N LEU A 86 1.65 4.76 4.22
CA LEU A 86 2.09 4.17 2.96
C LEU A 86 3.49 3.60 3.12
N PHE A 87 3.64 2.31 2.82
CA PHE A 87 4.91 1.59 2.95
C PHE A 87 5.46 1.17 1.60
N LEU A 88 6.78 1.21 1.48
CA LEU A 88 7.54 0.61 0.39
C LEU A 88 8.17 -0.69 0.87
N TRP A 89 7.99 -1.73 0.06
CA TRP A 89 8.75 -2.97 0.13
C TRP A 89 9.41 -3.23 -1.22
N GLU A 90 10.74 -3.34 -1.23
CA GLU A 90 11.52 -3.58 -2.45
C GLU A 90 12.31 -4.89 -2.28
N LYS A 91 12.16 -5.81 -3.25
CA LYS A 91 12.82 -7.12 -3.18
C LYS A 91 13.13 -7.67 -4.57
N VAL A 92 14.26 -8.36 -4.68
CA VAL A 92 14.56 -9.20 -5.83
C VAL A 92 13.86 -10.54 -5.66
N LEU A 93 12.91 -10.84 -6.55
CA LEU A 93 12.19 -12.11 -6.58
C LEU A 93 12.75 -13.03 -7.66
N ASN A 94 12.78 -14.34 -7.40
CA ASN A 94 13.14 -15.29 -8.43
C ASN A 94 11.99 -15.43 -9.46
N ARG A 95 12.33 -15.82 -10.69
CA ARG A 95 11.37 -15.92 -11.79
C ARG A 95 10.22 -16.90 -11.50
N GLN A 96 10.51 -18.02 -10.86
CA GLN A 96 9.50 -19.03 -10.53
C GLN A 96 8.42 -18.47 -9.59
N LEU A 97 8.83 -17.71 -8.57
CA LEU A 97 7.93 -17.03 -7.66
C LEU A 97 7.12 -15.95 -8.37
N MET A 98 7.72 -15.18 -9.29
CA MET A 98 6.97 -14.21 -10.09
C MET A 98 5.87 -14.87 -10.94
N GLU A 99 6.17 -16.00 -11.59
CA GLU A 99 5.15 -16.74 -12.36
C GLU A 99 4.05 -17.31 -11.45
N GLN A 100 4.38 -17.75 -10.23
CA GLN A 100 3.38 -18.22 -9.26
C GLN A 100 2.45 -17.11 -8.78
N LEU A 101 2.96 -15.89 -8.60
CA LEU A 101 2.17 -14.73 -8.19
C LEU A 101 1.27 -14.20 -9.32
N LYS A 102 1.64 -14.42 -10.58
CA LYS A 102 0.94 -13.84 -11.72
C LYS A 102 -0.47 -14.39 -11.84
N GLY A 103 -1.47 -13.58 -11.50
CA GLY A 103 -2.88 -13.93 -11.62
C GLY A 103 -3.38 -14.93 -10.58
N SER A 104 -2.57 -15.22 -9.55
CA SER A 104 -2.99 -16.06 -8.43
C SER A 104 -4.16 -15.43 -7.70
N LEU A 105 -5.07 -16.28 -7.23
CA LEU A 105 -6.17 -15.91 -6.34
C LEU A 105 -5.71 -16.04 -4.89
N SER A 106 -5.87 -14.97 -4.13
CA SER A 106 -5.46 -14.80 -2.74
C SER A 106 -6.60 -14.15 -1.94
N GLY A 107 -6.33 -13.78 -0.68
CA GLY A 107 -7.32 -13.27 0.26
C GLY A 107 -7.95 -14.38 1.11
N LEU A 108 -8.48 -13.97 2.26
CA LEU A 108 -9.18 -14.85 3.20
C LEU A 108 -10.51 -15.29 2.56
N LYS A 109 -10.48 -16.46 1.89
CA LYS A 109 -11.70 -17.10 1.36
C LYS A 109 -12.80 -17.27 2.42
N SER A 110 -12.43 -17.39 3.69
CA SER A 110 -13.35 -17.48 4.83
C SER A 110 -14.12 -16.18 5.10
N GLN A 111 -13.60 -15.02 4.67
CA GLN A 111 -14.26 -13.72 4.81
C GLN A 111 -14.95 -13.25 3.51
N GLY A 112 -14.99 -14.09 2.47
CA GLY A 112 -15.65 -13.78 1.20
C GLY A 112 -14.85 -12.89 0.25
N GLU A 113 -13.63 -12.53 0.64
CA GLU A 113 -12.76 -11.67 -0.16
C GLU A 113 -12.10 -12.46 -1.30
N LYS A 114 -12.29 -11.97 -2.53
CA LYS A 114 -11.68 -12.55 -3.73
C LYS A 114 -10.69 -11.55 -4.29
N ILE A 115 -9.42 -11.75 -3.96
CA ILE A 115 -8.33 -10.89 -4.42
C ILE A 115 -7.58 -11.63 -5.52
N ARG A 116 -7.26 -10.91 -6.58
CA ARG A 116 -6.36 -11.40 -7.62
C ARG A 116 -5.11 -10.54 -7.69
N ILE A 117 -3.95 -11.17 -7.69
CA ILE A 117 -2.69 -10.46 -7.83
C ILE A 117 -2.48 -10.05 -9.30
N ARG A 118 -2.11 -8.78 -9.51
CA ARG A 118 -1.70 -8.22 -10.80
C ARG A 118 -0.26 -7.73 -10.70
N LEU A 119 0.64 -8.40 -11.44
CA LEU A 119 2.00 -7.91 -11.69
C LEU A 119 1.93 -6.88 -12.81
N ILE A 120 2.39 -5.66 -12.52
CA ILE A 120 2.35 -4.51 -13.41
C ILE A 120 3.78 -3.98 -13.52
N GLU A 121 4.20 -3.58 -14.72
CA GLU A 121 5.48 -2.91 -14.91
C GLU A 121 5.47 -1.59 -14.14
N TYR A 122 6.57 -1.28 -13.46
CA TYR A 122 6.61 -0.13 -12.56
C TYR A 122 6.29 1.19 -13.30
N GLU A 123 6.80 1.32 -14.52
CA GLU A 123 6.61 2.45 -15.42
C GLU A 123 5.15 2.68 -15.81
N GLU A 124 4.32 1.63 -15.74
CA GLU A 124 2.89 1.70 -16.06
C GLU A 124 2.00 1.88 -14.83
N LEU A 125 2.54 1.70 -13.61
CA LEU A 125 1.80 1.67 -12.35
C LEU A 125 0.86 2.88 -12.18
N TRP A 126 1.35 4.08 -12.51
CA TRP A 126 0.59 5.32 -12.39
C TRP A 126 -0.68 5.32 -13.27
N SER A 127 -0.65 4.64 -14.40
CA SER A 127 -1.77 4.58 -15.34
C SER A 127 -2.80 3.54 -14.92
N TYR A 128 -2.37 2.35 -14.50
CA TYR A 128 -3.23 1.29 -13.97
C TYR A 128 -3.89 1.68 -12.63
N GLY A 129 -3.14 2.36 -11.77
CA GLY A 129 -3.58 2.79 -10.44
C GLY A 129 -4.24 4.16 -10.39
N ALA A 130 -4.47 4.82 -11.53
CA ALA A 130 -4.91 6.22 -11.59
C ALA A 130 -6.24 6.51 -10.88
N ARG A 131 -7.05 5.48 -10.60
CA ARG A 131 -8.35 5.61 -9.93
C ARG A 131 -8.27 5.44 -8.41
N ASP A 132 -7.13 4.98 -7.89
CA ASP A 132 -6.94 4.66 -6.47
C ASP A 132 -6.01 5.68 -5.80
N ALA A 133 -6.53 6.41 -4.82
CA ALA A 133 -5.82 7.51 -4.17
C ALA A 133 -4.52 7.04 -3.48
N LYS A 134 -4.58 5.93 -2.74
CA LYS A 134 -3.40 5.38 -2.04
C LYS A 134 -2.33 4.90 -3.03
N THR A 135 -2.71 4.32 -4.17
CA THR A 135 -1.76 3.94 -5.22
C THR A 135 -1.04 5.16 -5.78
N LEU A 136 -1.77 6.20 -6.17
CA LEU A 136 -1.17 7.44 -6.71
C LEU A 136 -0.31 8.16 -5.68
N ALA A 137 -0.74 8.21 -4.42
CA ALA A 137 0.04 8.81 -3.34
C ALA A 137 1.34 8.03 -3.09
N ALA A 138 1.27 6.70 -3.02
CA ALA A 138 2.45 5.86 -2.82
C ALA A 138 3.46 6.02 -3.98
N TRP A 139 2.98 6.02 -5.22
CA TRP A 139 3.79 6.26 -6.40
C TRP A 139 4.46 7.66 -6.36
N ALA A 140 3.69 8.71 -6.08
CA ALA A 140 4.21 10.07 -6.04
C ALA A 140 5.23 10.30 -4.91
N LEU A 141 5.00 9.70 -3.73
CA LEU A 141 5.95 9.73 -2.63
C LEU A 141 7.23 8.95 -2.97
N TYR A 142 7.12 7.74 -3.51
CA TYR A 142 8.29 6.96 -3.94
C TYR A 142 9.13 7.74 -4.95
N GLU A 143 8.51 8.28 -6.00
CA GLU A 143 9.18 9.06 -7.04
C GLU A 143 9.91 10.29 -6.45
N SER A 144 9.26 11.01 -5.55
CA SER A 144 9.83 12.22 -4.94
C SER A 144 10.94 11.91 -3.94
N LEU A 145 10.77 10.87 -3.12
CA LEU A 145 11.77 10.44 -2.15
C LEU A 145 12.99 9.80 -2.85
N LYS A 146 12.78 9.09 -3.96
CA LYS A 146 13.85 8.56 -4.82
C LYS A 146 14.66 9.69 -5.46
N ARG A 147 13.98 10.68 -6.07
CA ARG A 147 14.64 11.85 -6.68
C ARG A 147 15.40 12.72 -5.68
N SER A 148 14.95 12.76 -4.43
CA SER A 148 15.61 13.51 -3.35
C SER A 148 16.64 12.68 -2.57
N GLU A 149 16.97 11.47 -3.04
CA GLU A 149 17.91 10.53 -2.43
C GLU A 149 17.56 10.12 -0.98
N ALA A 150 16.33 10.42 -0.53
CA ALA A 150 15.84 10.08 0.81
C ALA A 150 15.53 8.59 0.98
N LEU A 151 15.45 7.84 -0.14
CA LEU A 151 15.32 6.37 -0.13
C LEU A 151 16.67 5.64 -0.20
N SER A 152 17.75 6.36 -0.51
CA SER A 152 19.10 5.82 -0.62
C SER A 152 19.64 5.53 0.80
N SER A 153 19.66 4.25 1.15
CA SER A 153 20.22 3.71 2.40
C SER A 153 20.97 2.45 2.08
#